data_AF-A0AAW5VGN2-F1
#
_entry.id   AF-A0AAW5VGN2-F1
#
_cell.length_a   1.000
_cell.length_b   1.000
_cell.length_c   1.000
_cell.angle_alpha   90.00
_cell.angle_beta   90.00
_cell.angle_gamma   90.00
#
_symmetry.space_group_name_H-M   'P 1'
#
loop_
_entity.id
_entity.type
_entity.pdbx_description
1 polymer ?
#
loop_
_entity_poly.entity_id
_entity_poly.type
_entity_poly.pdbx_seq_one_letter_code
_entity_poly.pdbx_strand_id
1 'polypeptide(L)'
;MRAIPLLLFLILGVLQKNDHIYFSLVLLFSLGMLTHSILNTVSTLITADPPYYGRAYEFFTGSRVNSPGTTLLASFSSLLLLGFLGDKNVKEKRLLYFLLGISILISLSISYIFIARTYFFVLAIGTVFVVIRYASETKNLSFLFYFVFVVISILISVFEFLLPEDLSDRIVNGVYSRKIQHSIDYFSQIGQNFFIYPKSHLILDEFWFHNFFSDVHRSSGPYAAIFAYGAVFLTFLSIFVNWRKRYIKSLLIITLLFIPYLLTSIPWESSEYQILVLFAGFTLLTTT
;
A
#
# COMPACT_ATOMS: atom_id res chain seq x y z
N MET A 1 11.67 -13.20 -11.97
CA MET A 1 10.68 -13.59 -13.00
C MET A 1 9.29 -12.98 -12.79
N ARG A 2 8.73 -12.99 -11.57
CA ARG A 2 7.34 -12.55 -11.31
C ARG A 2 7.02 -11.08 -11.67
N ALA A 3 8.02 -10.18 -11.65
CA ALA A 3 7.83 -8.75 -11.91
C ALA A 3 8.24 -8.29 -13.33
N ILE A 4 8.82 -9.18 -14.16
CA ILE A 4 9.32 -8.86 -15.50
C ILE A 4 8.21 -8.37 -16.46
N PRO A 5 7.02 -8.99 -16.50
CA PRO A 5 5.93 -8.52 -17.35
C PRO A 5 5.49 -7.09 -16.97
N LEU A 6 5.51 -6.78 -15.68
CA LEU A 6 5.13 -5.47 -15.13
C LEU A 6 6.16 -4.39 -15.50
N LEU A 7 7.46 -4.74 -15.43
CA LEU A 7 8.56 -3.87 -15.83
C LEU A 7 8.50 -3.56 -17.33
N LEU A 8 8.26 -4.58 -18.16
CA LEU A 8 8.08 -4.42 -19.61
C LEU A 8 6.85 -3.57 -19.95
N PHE A 9 5.76 -3.73 -19.21
CA PHE A 9 4.54 -2.93 -19.40
C PHE A 9 4.77 -1.45 -19.07
N LEU A 10 5.50 -1.16 -17.99
CA LEU A 10 5.91 0.20 -17.63
C LEU A 10 6.82 0.83 -18.69
N ILE A 11 7.80 0.07 -19.20
CA ILE A 11 8.71 0.52 -20.26
C ILE A 11 7.92 0.84 -21.54
N LEU A 12 6.99 -0.04 -21.95
CA LEU A 12 6.16 0.16 -23.14
C LEU A 12 5.22 1.35 -23.00
N GLY A 13 4.62 1.54 -21.82
CA GLY A 13 3.80 2.72 -21.55
C GLY A 13 4.62 4.01 -21.60
N VAL A 14 5.81 4.02 -21.01
CA VAL A 14 6.70 5.20 -21.01
C VAL A 14 7.24 5.53 -22.40
N LEU A 15 7.46 4.53 -23.26
CA LEU A 15 7.85 4.76 -24.66
C LEU A 15 6.76 5.45 -25.49
N GLN A 16 5.50 5.34 -25.08
CA GLN A 16 4.42 6.09 -25.71
C GLN A 16 4.22 7.44 -24.97
N LYS A 17 4.52 8.57 -25.62
CA LYS A 17 4.28 9.92 -25.08
C LYS A 17 2.82 10.34 -25.29
N ASN A 18 1.90 9.85 -24.48
CA ASN A 18 0.48 10.23 -24.57
C ASN A 18 -0.11 10.49 -23.18
N ASP A 19 -0.82 11.60 -23.01
CA ASP A 19 -1.47 12.00 -21.75
C ASP A 19 -2.45 10.95 -21.20
N HIS A 20 -2.98 10.10 -22.09
CA HIS A 20 -3.89 9.00 -21.74
C HIS A 20 -3.18 7.80 -21.07
N ILE A 21 -1.86 7.72 -21.15
CA ILE A 21 -1.10 6.55 -20.70
C ILE A 21 -0.94 6.52 -19.20
N TYR A 22 -0.82 7.67 -18.53
CA TYR A 22 -0.71 7.70 -17.08
C TYR A 22 -1.92 7.04 -16.40
N PHE A 23 -3.13 7.42 -16.84
CA PHE A 23 -4.36 6.81 -16.35
C PHE A 23 -4.42 5.33 -16.72
N SER A 24 -4.09 4.97 -17.96
CA SER A 24 -4.16 3.58 -18.46
C SER A 24 -3.15 2.64 -17.77
N LEU A 25 -1.93 3.11 -17.50
CA LEU A 25 -0.90 2.36 -16.77
C LEU A 25 -1.32 2.11 -15.33
N VAL A 26 -1.79 3.15 -14.64
CA VAL A 26 -2.27 3.01 -13.26
C VAL A 26 -3.50 2.10 -13.21
N LEU A 27 -4.39 2.21 -14.20
CA LEU A 27 -5.55 1.34 -14.33
C LEU A 27 -5.14 -0.12 -14.47
N LEU A 28 -4.24 -0.42 -15.39
CA LEU A 28 -3.78 -1.78 -15.66
C LEU A 28 -2.99 -2.37 -14.50
N PHE A 29 -2.17 -1.54 -13.84
CA PHE A 29 -1.48 -1.95 -12.62
C PHE A 29 -2.46 -2.25 -11.48
N SER A 30 -3.45 -1.37 -11.28
CA SER A 30 -4.51 -1.55 -10.30
C SER A 30 -5.31 -2.84 -10.56
N LEU A 31 -5.72 -3.09 -11.79
CA LEU A 31 -6.43 -4.30 -12.19
C LEU A 31 -5.58 -5.56 -12.01
N GLY A 32 -4.30 -5.50 -12.35
CA GLY A 32 -3.36 -6.61 -12.17
C GLY A 32 -3.20 -7.02 -10.71
N MET A 33 -3.01 -6.05 -9.81
CA MET A 33 -2.93 -6.32 -8.37
C MET A 33 -4.24 -6.89 -7.82
N LEU A 34 -5.37 -6.29 -8.20
CA LEU A 34 -6.69 -6.75 -7.74
C LEU A 34 -6.96 -8.19 -8.19
N THR A 35 -6.66 -8.50 -9.46
CA THR A 35 -6.82 -9.85 -10.02
C THR A 35 -5.95 -10.84 -9.26
N HIS A 36 -4.68 -10.51 -9.02
CA HIS A 36 -3.78 -11.37 -8.25
C HIS A 36 -4.30 -11.64 -6.84
N SER A 37 -4.81 -10.60 -6.16
CA SER A 37 -5.42 -10.75 -4.84
C SER A 37 -6.68 -11.62 -4.84
N ILE A 38 -7.55 -11.46 -5.85
CA ILE A 38 -8.74 -12.30 -6.00
C ILE A 38 -8.34 -13.76 -6.17
N LEU A 39 -7.39 -14.04 -7.08
CA LEU A 39 -6.93 -15.40 -7.34
C LEU A 39 -6.35 -16.07 -6.09
N ASN A 40 -5.49 -15.37 -5.33
CA ASN A 40 -4.94 -15.90 -4.09
C ASN A 40 -6.02 -16.10 -3.01
N THR A 41 -6.99 -15.19 -2.93
CA THR A 41 -8.10 -15.31 -1.97
C THR A 41 -8.95 -16.54 -2.30
N VAL A 42 -9.36 -16.72 -3.56
CA VAL A 42 -10.13 -17.88 -4.02
C VAL A 42 -9.34 -19.17 -3.81
N SER A 43 -8.06 -19.18 -4.18
CA SER A 43 -7.17 -20.33 -3.93
C SER A 43 -7.14 -20.71 -2.45
N THR A 44 -7.04 -19.73 -1.56
CA THR A 44 -7.05 -19.95 -0.11
C THR A 44 -8.37 -20.53 0.37
N LEU A 45 -9.51 -19.99 -0.08
CA LEU A 45 -10.85 -20.49 0.30
C LEU A 45 -11.09 -21.94 -0.15
N ILE A 46 -10.53 -22.34 -1.29
CA ILE A 46 -10.67 -23.70 -1.82
C ILE A 46 -9.73 -24.69 -1.11
N THR A 47 -8.53 -24.23 -0.76
CA THR A 47 -7.42 -25.13 -0.36
C THR A 47 -7.19 -25.19 1.15
N ALA A 48 -7.77 -24.27 1.92
CA ALA A 48 -7.52 -24.15 3.36
C ALA A 48 -8.81 -24.07 4.17
N ASP A 49 -8.76 -24.66 5.36
CA ASP A 49 -9.78 -24.46 6.37
C ASP A 49 -9.57 -23.11 7.09
N PRO A 50 -10.65 -22.38 7.44
CA PRO A 50 -10.56 -21.20 8.30
C PRO A 50 -9.91 -21.52 9.67
N PRO A 51 -9.22 -20.57 10.34
CA PRO A 51 -9.16 -19.13 10.06
C PRO A 51 -7.97 -18.71 9.18
N TYR A 52 -8.22 -17.86 8.19
CA TYR A 52 -7.25 -17.45 7.16
C TYR A 52 -6.22 -16.39 7.61
N TYR A 53 -6.24 -15.99 8.88
CA TYR A 53 -5.34 -14.97 9.38
C TYR A 53 -3.89 -15.48 9.40
N GLY A 54 -2.96 -14.72 8.81
CA GLY A 54 -1.54 -15.04 8.75
C GLY A 54 -1.12 -16.01 7.63
N ARG A 55 -2.04 -16.66 6.90
CA ARG A 55 -1.70 -17.55 5.78
C ARG A 55 -2.70 -17.42 4.62
N ALA A 56 -2.17 -17.32 3.39
CA ALA A 56 -2.90 -17.43 2.13
C ALA A 56 -2.19 -18.44 1.23
N TYR A 57 -2.86 -18.92 0.18
CA TYR A 57 -2.28 -19.76 -0.86
C TYR A 57 -2.08 -18.95 -2.14
N GLU A 58 -0.84 -18.91 -2.62
CA GLU A 58 -0.53 -18.28 -3.91
C GLU A 58 -1.06 -19.16 -5.04
N PHE A 59 -1.92 -18.58 -5.90
CA PHE A 59 -2.60 -19.32 -6.97
C PHE A 59 -1.64 -19.98 -7.97
N PHE A 60 -0.56 -19.30 -8.34
CA PHE A 60 0.35 -19.77 -9.39
C PHE A 60 1.31 -20.88 -8.95
N THR A 61 1.61 -20.97 -7.67
CA THR A 61 2.61 -21.89 -7.13
C THR A 61 2.03 -22.92 -6.18
N GLY A 62 0.81 -22.71 -5.70
CA GLY A 62 0.22 -23.51 -4.63
C GLY A 62 0.94 -23.38 -3.29
N SER A 63 1.93 -22.47 -3.17
CA SER A 63 2.69 -22.31 -1.93
C SER A 63 1.92 -21.48 -0.92
N ARG A 64 2.11 -21.79 0.36
CA ARG A 64 1.64 -20.94 1.45
C ARG A 64 2.45 -19.65 1.46
N VAL A 65 1.74 -18.53 1.46
CA VAL A 65 2.28 -17.17 1.55
C VAL A 65 1.58 -16.44 2.68
N ASN A 66 2.11 -15.29 3.08
CA ASN A 66 1.48 -14.47 4.10
C ASN A 66 0.23 -13.78 3.53
N SER A 67 -0.93 -13.99 4.17
CA SER A 67 -2.17 -13.33 3.77
C SER A 67 -2.13 -11.80 3.76
N PRO A 68 -1.30 -11.12 4.59
CA PRO A 68 -1.16 -9.68 4.50
C PRO A 68 -0.70 -9.17 3.13
N GLY A 69 0.21 -9.87 2.43
CA GLY A 69 0.60 -9.50 1.06
C GLY A 69 -0.57 -9.51 0.08
N THR A 70 -1.50 -10.47 0.22
CA THR A 70 -2.72 -10.56 -0.59
C THR A 70 -3.69 -9.42 -0.31
N THR A 71 -3.94 -9.13 0.98
CA THR A 71 -4.82 -8.03 1.39
C THR A 71 -4.28 -6.67 0.99
N LEU A 72 -2.97 -6.55 0.95
CA LEU A 72 -2.26 -5.33 0.59
C LEU A 72 -2.34 -5.03 -0.90
N LEU A 73 -2.13 -6.03 -1.75
CA LEU A 73 -2.31 -5.86 -3.20
C LEU A 73 -3.74 -5.43 -3.56
N ALA A 74 -4.75 -5.98 -2.87
CA ALA A 74 -6.15 -5.56 -3.03
C ALA A 74 -6.32 -4.10 -2.60
N SER A 75 -5.81 -3.77 -1.41
CA SER A 75 -5.82 -2.41 -0.86
C SER A 75 -5.19 -1.41 -1.83
N PHE A 76 -4.03 -1.75 -2.37
CA PHE A 76 -3.24 -0.90 -3.26
C PHE A 76 -4.00 -0.55 -4.54
N SER A 77 -4.75 -1.50 -5.11
CA SER A 77 -5.57 -1.25 -6.30
C SER A 77 -6.53 -0.08 -6.07
N SER A 78 -7.27 -0.11 -4.96
CA SER A 78 -8.23 0.95 -4.63
C SER A 78 -7.57 2.28 -4.27
N LEU A 79 -6.42 2.26 -3.58
CA LEU A 79 -5.67 3.47 -3.22
C LEU A 79 -5.07 4.18 -4.43
N LEU A 80 -4.59 3.42 -5.41
CA LEU A 80 -4.12 3.97 -6.68
C LEU A 80 -5.24 4.70 -7.42
N LEU A 81 -6.41 4.08 -7.57
CA LEU A 81 -7.55 4.70 -8.23
C LEU A 81 -8.04 5.94 -7.46
N LEU A 82 -8.05 5.88 -6.14
CA LEU A 82 -8.42 6.98 -5.26
C LEU A 82 -7.53 8.22 -5.49
N GLY A 83 -6.21 8.04 -5.64
CA GLY A 83 -5.27 9.14 -5.90
C GLY A 83 -5.57 9.96 -7.17
N PHE A 84 -6.24 9.37 -8.16
CA PHE A 84 -6.65 10.04 -9.39
C PHE A 84 -8.04 10.69 -9.31
N LEU A 85 -8.84 10.35 -8.31
CA LEU A 85 -10.19 10.90 -8.13
C LEU A 85 -10.17 12.42 -7.87
N GLY A 86 -9.15 12.90 -7.17
CA GLY A 86 -8.95 14.31 -6.87
C GLY A 86 -8.51 15.16 -8.07
N ASP A 87 -8.21 14.55 -9.23
CA ASP A 87 -7.86 15.29 -10.44
C ASP A 87 -9.12 15.66 -11.26
N LYS A 88 -9.43 16.95 -11.30
CA LYS A 88 -10.63 17.46 -11.96
C LYS A 88 -10.68 17.19 -13.47
N ASN A 89 -9.55 16.97 -14.14
CA ASN A 89 -9.49 16.80 -15.60
C ASN A 89 -9.20 15.36 -16.04
N VAL A 90 -9.45 14.36 -15.19
CA VAL A 90 -9.62 12.97 -15.66
C VAL A 90 -10.80 12.95 -16.63
N LYS A 91 -10.58 12.47 -17.87
CA LYS A 91 -11.61 12.44 -18.92
C LYS A 91 -12.67 11.37 -18.64
N GLU A 92 -12.27 10.17 -18.23
CA GLU A 92 -13.13 9.00 -18.00
C GLU A 92 -13.61 8.88 -16.55
N LYS A 93 -14.20 9.95 -15.98
CA LYS A 93 -14.61 9.95 -14.56
C LYS A 93 -15.58 8.84 -14.22
N ARG A 94 -16.56 8.55 -15.09
CA ARG A 94 -17.56 7.49 -14.87
C ARG A 94 -16.91 6.12 -14.71
N LEU A 95 -15.97 5.79 -15.60
CA LEU A 95 -15.20 4.54 -15.52
C LEU A 95 -14.35 4.49 -14.25
N LEU A 96 -13.70 5.61 -13.88
CA LEU A 96 -12.92 5.69 -12.64
C LEU A 96 -13.79 5.44 -11.40
N TYR A 97 -14.96 6.08 -11.29
CA TYR A 97 -15.89 5.86 -10.19
C TYR A 97 -16.37 4.40 -10.12
N PHE A 98 -16.72 3.82 -11.27
CA PHE A 98 -17.15 2.43 -11.36
C PHE A 98 -16.06 1.46 -10.88
N LEU A 99 -14.85 1.61 -11.41
CA LEU A 99 -13.71 0.75 -11.05
C LEU A 99 -13.27 0.96 -9.61
N LEU A 100 -13.28 2.20 -9.12
CA LEU A 100 -13.02 2.51 -7.71
C LEU A 100 -14.04 1.79 -6.81
N GLY A 101 -15.33 1.89 -7.12
CA GLY A 101 -16.40 1.22 -6.38
C GLY A 101 -16.20 -0.29 -6.31
N ILE A 102 -15.96 -0.93 -7.46
CA ILE A 102 -15.67 -2.38 -7.52
C ILE A 102 -14.41 -2.72 -6.71
N SER A 103 -13.32 -1.97 -6.88
CA SER A 103 -12.07 -2.22 -6.17
C SER A 103 -12.25 -2.11 -4.66
N ILE A 104 -13.01 -1.12 -4.17
CA ILE A 104 -13.30 -0.97 -2.74
C ILE A 104 -14.11 -2.17 -2.23
N LEU A 105 -15.18 -2.57 -2.92
CA LEU A 105 -16.02 -3.70 -2.50
C LEU A 105 -15.22 -5.01 -2.41
N ILE A 106 -14.37 -5.28 -3.41
CA ILE A 106 -13.53 -6.47 -3.42
C ILE A 106 -12.47 -6.38 -2.31
N SER A 107 -11.80 -5.24 -2.15
CA SER A 107 -10.80 -5.05 -1.10
C SER A 107 -11.37 -5.13 0.31
N LEU A 108 -12.60 -4.65 0.53
CA LEU A 108 -13.34 -4.84 1.77
C LEU A 108 -13.62 -6.32 2.02
N SER A 109 -14.08 -7.05 1.00
CA SER A 109 -14.38 -8.48 1.10
C SER A 109 -13.12 -9.30 1.43
N ILE A 110 -12.01 -9.04 0.73
CA ILE A 110 -10.71 -9.69 0.98
C ILE A 110 -10.20 -9.33 2.38
N SER A 111 -10.28 -8.05 2.76
CA SER A 111 -9.87 -7.61 4.10
C SER A 111 -10.71 -8.25 5.19
N TYR A 112 -12.02 -8.45 4.97
CA TYR A 112 -12.89 -9.17 5.88
C TYR A 112 -12.49 -10.65 6.03
N ILE A 113 -12.31 -11.36 4.91
CA ILE A 113 -11.89 -12.78 4.89
C ILE A 113 -10.59 -12.99 5.68
N PHE A 114 -9.63 -12.08 5.53
CA PHE A 114 -8.33 -12.17 6.17
C PHE A 114 -8.22 -11.36 7.46
N ILE A 115 -9.31 -10.76 7.97
CA ILE A 115 -9.33 -9.92 9.19
C ILE A 115 -8.25 -8.81 9.13
N ALA A 116 -7.98 -8.28 7.93
CA ALA A 116 -7.01 -7.23 7.69
C ALA A 116 -7.63 -5.84 7.92
N ARG A 117 -6.86 -4.95 8.55
CA ARG A 117 -7.38 -3.68 9.10
C ARG A 117 -6.69 -2.45 8.57
N THR A 118 -5.43 -2.60 8.19
CA THR A 118 -4.60 -1.53 7.63
C THR A 118 -5.25 -0.90 6.41
N TYR A 119 -6.00 -1.68 5.65
CA TYR A 119 -6.76 -1.17 4.52
C TYR A 119 -7.67 0.00 4.90
N PHE A 120 -8.47 -0.15 5.97
CA PHE A 120 -9.40 0.87 6.43
C PHE A 120 -8.68 2.16 6.86
N PHE A 121 -7.57 2.03 7.59
CA PHE A 121 -6.76 3.18 8.01
C PHE A 121 -6.08 3.91 6.86
N VAL A 122 -5.69 3.22 5.80
CA VAL A 122 -5.07 3.91 4.66
C VAL A 122 -6.12 4.45 3.70
N LEU A 123 -7.25 3.76 3.53
CA LEU A 123 -8.39 4.26 2.77
C LEU A 123 -8.92 5.56 3.40
N ALA A 124 -9.02 5.61 4.73
CA ALA A 124 -9.30 6.80 5.53
C ALA A 124 -8.44 8.00 5.14
N ILE A 125 -7.13 7.86 5.37
CA ILE A 125 -6.13 8.89 5.14
C ILE A 125 -6.14 9.30 3.67
N GLY A 126 -6.30 8.34 2.76
CA GLY A 126 -6.35 8.57 1.33
C GLY A 126 -7.56 9.39 0.92
N THR A 127 -8.71 9.09 1.50
CA THR A 127 -9.94 9.85 1.24
C THR A 127 -9.80 11.29 1.73
N VAL A 128 -9.21 11.49 2.91
CA VAL A 128 -8.88 12.84 3.43
C VAL A 128 -7.96 13.60 2.47
N PHE A 129 -6.86 12.99 2.00
CA PHE A 129 -5.96 13.65 1.06
C PHE A 129 -6.60 14.00 -0.28
N VAL A 130 -7.45 13.11 -0.82
CA VAL A 130 -8.18 13.37 -2.06
C VAL A 130 -9.10 14.58 -1.91
N VAL A 131 -9.77 14.70 -0.77
CA VAL A 131 -10.69 15.81 -0.52
C VAL A 131 -9.96 17.11 -0.25
N ILE A 132 -8.84 17.09 0.49
CA ILE A 132 -7.94 18.25 0.61
C ILE A 132 -7.53 18.75 -0.77
N ARG A 133 -7.13 17.84 -1.66
CA ARG A 133 -6.76 18.19 -3.03
C ARG A 133 -7.93 18.77 -3.81
N TYR A 134 -9.08 18.09 -3.82
CA TYR A 134 -10.26 18.52 -4.55
C TYR A 134 -10.71 19.92 -4.08
N ALA A 135 -10.73 20.16 -2.77
CA ALA A 135 -11.05 21.45 -2.19
C ALA A 135 -10.03 22.53 -2.56
N SER A 136 -8.74 22.20 -2.57
CA SER A 136 -7.67 23.10 -3.03
C SER A 136 -7.83 23.48 -4.51
N GLU A 137 -8.20 22.52 -5.37
CA GLU A 137 -8.38 22.76 -6.81
C GLU A 137 -9.69 23.48 -7.17
N THR A 138 -10.73 23.35 -6.34
CA THR A 138 -12.06 23.97 -6.53
C THR A 138 -12.30 25.22 -5.68
N LYS A 139 -11.40 25.52 -4.72
CA LYS A 139 -11.54 26.57 -3.69
C LYS A 139 -12.78 26.42 -2.79
N ASN A 140 -13.38 25.23 -2.69
CA ASN A 140 -14.55 24.98 -1.86
C ASN A 140 -14.16 24.40 -0.48
N LEU A 141 -13.89 25.29 0.48
CA LEU A 141 -13.50 24.92 1.85
C LEU A 141 -14.64 24.31 2.68
N SER A 142 -15.89 24.66 2.39
CA SER A 142 -17.04 24.13 3.15
C SER A 142 -17.23 22.62 2.94
N PHE A 143 -17.05 22.17 1.70
CA PHE A 143 -17.05 20.75 1.35
C PHE A 143 -15.92 19.98 2.03
N LEU A 144 -14.74 20.59 2.17
CA LEU A 144 -13.58 20.00 2.85
C LEU A 144 -13.91 19.65 4.30
N PHE A 145 -14.41 20.63 5.07
CA PHE A 145 -14.68 20.44 6.49
C PHE A 145 -15.79 19.42 6.73
N TYR A 146 -16.90 19.51 6.00
CA TYR A 146 -18.03 18.58 6.14
C TYR A 146 -17.60 17.14 5.81
N PHE A 147 -16.86 16.97 4.72
CA PHE A 147 -16.46 15.65 4.27
C PHE A 147 -15.38 15.03 5.16
N VAL A 148 -14.37 15.81 5.61
CA VAL A 148 -13.38 15.34 6.58
C VAL A 148 -14.06 14.91 7.88
N PHE A 149 -15.03 15.67 8.35
CA PHE A 149 -15.83 15.32 9.52
C PHE A 149 -16.59 13.98 9.31
N VAL A 150 -17.25 13.79 8.16
CA VAL A 150 -17.96 12.54 7.84
C VAL A 150 -16.99 11.36 7.76
N VAL A 151 -15.85 11.51 7.09
CA VAL A 151 -14.84 10.45 6.99
C VAL A 151 -14.31 10.09 8.37
N ILE A 152 -13.89 11.06 9.19
CA ILE A 152 -13.44 10.79 10.56
C ILE A 152 -14.52 10.09 11.38
N SER A 153 -15.78 10.52 11.28
CA SER A 153 -16.90 9.92 12.01
C SER A 153 -17.17 8.47 11.59
N ILE A 154 -17.16 8.19 10.28
CA ILE A 154 -17.30 6.82 9.76
C ILE A 154 -16.12 5.96 10.21
N LEU A 155 -14.91 6.52 10.23
CA LEU A 155 -13.73 5.78 10.64
C LEU A 155 -13.72 5.45 12.12
N ILE A 156 -14.14 6.38 12.98
CA ILE A 156 -14.34 6.11 14.42
C ILE A 156 -15.38 4.99 14.57
N SER A 157 -16.50 5.09 13.85
CA SER A 157 -17.58 4.09 13.93
C SER A 157 -17.14 2.71 13.42
N VAL A 158 -16.40 2.65 12.31
CA VAL A 158 -15.86 1.41 11.75
C VAL A 158 -14.74 0.85 12.62
N PHE A 159 -13.92 1.71 13.20
CA PHE A 159 -12.87 1.32 14.14
C PHE A 159 -13.49 0.68 15.39
N GLU A 160 -14.51 1.30 15.99
CA GLU A 160 -15.27 0.75 17.12
C GLU A 160 -15.99 -0.56 16.75
N PHE A 161 -16.59 -0.63 15.55
CA PHE A 161 -17.32 -1.81 15.08
C PHE A 161 -16.41 -3.02 14.77
N LEU A 162 -15.19 -2.78 14.28
CA LEU A 162 -14.22 -3.84 13.91
C LEU A 162 -13.33 -4.29 15.08
N LEU A 163 -13.62 -3.84 16.30
CA LEU A 163 -12.81 -4.09 17.49
C LEU A 163 -13.49 -5.15 18.37
N PRO A 164 -13.06 -6.43 18.32
CA PRO A 164 -13.43 -7.40 19.34
C PRO A 164 -13.00 -6.91 20.73
N GLU A 165 -13.77 -7.19 21.78
CA GLU A 165 -13.50 -6.76 23.17
C GLU A 165 -12.06 -7.11 23.62
N ASP A 166 -11.61 -8.34 23.36
CA ASP A 166 -10.26 -8.84 23.71
C ASP A 166 -9.11 -8.05 23.05
N LEU A 167 -9.45 -7.29 22.01
CA LEU A 167 -8.52 -6.61 21.13
C LEU A 167 -8.50 -5.10 21.36
N SER A 168 -9.59 -4.54 21.92
CA SER A 168 -9.56 -3.23 22.56
C SER A 168 -8.45 -3.19 23.60
N ASP A 169 -8.37 -4.24 24.43
CA ASP A 169 -7.31 -4.42 25.40
C ASP A 169 -5.92 -4.55 24.76
N ARG A 170 -5.81 -5.24 23.62
CA ARG A 170 -4.56 -5.40 22.87
C ARG A 170 -4.13 -4.15 22.08
N ILE A 171 -4.97 -3.12 21.97
CA ILE A 171 -4.67 -1.82 21.34
C ILE A 171 -4.45 -0.74 22.41
N VAL A 172 -5.31 -0.70 23.43
CA VAL A 172 -5.23 0.20 24.58
C VAL A 172 -4.05 -0.19 25.49
N ASN A 173 -3.84 -1.49 25.72
CA ASN A 173 -2.72 -2.04 26.49
C ASN A 173 -1.67 -2.72 25.60
N GLY A 174 -1.87 -2.70 24.28
CA GLY A 174 -0.90 -3.14 23.29
C GLY A 174 0.37 -2.32 23.34
N VAL A 175 1.52 -2.99 23.24
CA VAL A 175 2.80 -2.30 23.33
C VAL A 175 3.16 -1.66 21.97
N TYR A 176 2.37 -0.69 21.49
CA TYR A 176 2.73 0.15 20.34
C TYR A 176 4.08 0.84 20.56
N SER A 177 4.41 1.16 21.81
CA SER A 177 5.75 1.56 22.22
C SER A 177 6.82 0.53 21.86
N ARG A 178 6.58 -0.79 21.99
CA ARG A 178 7.51 -1.85 21.51
C ARG A 178 7.60 -1.88 19.99
N LYS A 179 6.52 -1.60 19.25
CA LYS A 179 6.56 -1.53 17.77
C LYS A 179 7.40 -0.36 17.27
N ILE A 180 7.19 0.81 17.88
CA ILE A 180 7.96 2.02 17.60
C ILE A 180 9.41 1.80 18.02
N GLN A 181 9.64 1.28 19.24
CA GLN A 181 10.97 0.95 19.74
C GLN A 181 11.70 -0.04 18.84
N HIS A 182 11.06 -1.10 18.37
CA HIS A 182 11.69 -2.04 17.44
C HIS A 182 12.06 -1.39 16.10
N SER A 183 11.24 -0.46 15.61
CA SER A 183 11.58 0.31 14.41
C SER A 183 12.81 1.18 14.66
N ILE A 184 12.85 1.87 15.82
CA ILE A 184 14.00 2.65 16.27
C ILE A 184 15.24 1.76 16.44
N ASP A 185 15.10 0.59 17.05
CA ASP A 185 16.18 -0.38 17.27
C ASP A 185 16.73 -0.91 15.95
N TYR A 186 15.86 -1.22 14.98
CA TYR A 186 16.29 -1.58 13.63
C TYR A 186 17.13 -0.47 13.01
N PHE A 187 16.65 0.79 13.04
CA PHE A 187 17.39 1.93 12.50
C PHE A 187 18.70 2.20 13.28
N SER A 188 18.72 1.97 14.59
CA SER A 188 19.90 2.09 15.43
C SER A 188 20.95 1.03 15.09
N GLN A 189 20.53 -0.23 14.94
CA GLN A 189 21.40 -1.36 14.62
C GLN A 189 22.02 -1.22 13.22
N ILE A 190 21.23 -0.87 12.20
CA ILE A 190 21.79 -0.63 10.87
C ILE A 190 22.65 0.64 10.81
N GLY A 191 22.39 1.62 11.69
CA GLY A 191 23.23 2.81 11.83
C GLY A 191 24.63 2.51 12.36
N GLN A 192 24.78 1.44 13.16
CA GLN A 192 26.07 0.98 13.67
C GLN A 192 26.79 0.05 12.70
N ASN A 193 26.07 -0.88 12.07
CA ASN A 193 26.63 -1.82 11.09
C ASN A 193 25.58 -2.29 10.09
N PHE A 194 25.37 -1.51 9.02
CA PHE A 194 24.37 -1.79 8.00
C PHE A 194 24.54 -3.17 7.33
N PHE A 195 25.77 -3.65 7.14
CA PHE A 195 26.01 -4.93 6.46
C PHE A 195 25.84 -6.16 7.36
N ILE A 196 25.56 -5.96 8.65
CA ILE A 196 25.27 -7.04 9.60
C ILE A 196 23.77 -7.07 9.82
N TYR A 197 23.17 -8.25 9.65
CA TYR A 197 21.74 -8.40 9.85
C TYR A 197 21.38 -8.09 11.32
N PRO A 198 20.46 -7.14 11.57
CA PRO A 198 20.06 -6.77 12.93
C PRO A 198 19.47 -7.97 13.67
N LYS A 199 19.99 -8.26 14.86
CA LYS A 199 19.50 -9.36 15.70
C LYS A 199 18.25 -8.88 16.44
N SER A 200 17.14 -9.59 16.25
CA SER A 200 15.96 -9.43 17.09
C SER A 200 16.29 -9.89 18.52
N HIS A 201 16.35 -8.97 19.47
CA HIS A 201 16.48 -9.29 20.90
C HIS A 201 15.14 -9.70 21.54
N LEU A 202 14.03 -9.67 20.78
CA LEU A 202 12.72 -10.09 21.24
C LEU A 202 12.57 -11.61 21.07
N ILE A 203 12.18 -12.27 22.17
CA ILE A 203 11.83 -13.68 22.22
C ILE A 203 10.77 -13.97 21.15
N LEU A 204 11.07 -14.95 20.30
CA LEU A 204 10.48 -15.22 18.98
C LEU A 204 8.98 -15.53 18.94
N ASP A 205 8.30 -15.62 20.07
CA ASP A 205 6.98 -16.25 20.16
C ASP A 205 5.79 -15.27 20.26
N GLU A 206 6.00 -13.99 20.58
CA GLU A 206 4.85 -13.11 20.84
C GLU A 206 4.57 -12.08 19.75
N PHE A 207 5.58 -11.64 18.99
CA PHE A 207 5.37 -10.59 17.98
C PHE A 207 6.38 -10.65 16.82
N TRP A 208 5.94 -11.20 15.69
CA TRP A 208 6.66 -11.08 14.41
C TRP A 208 6.42 -9.68 13.84
N PHE A 209 7.41 -8.78 13.96
CA PHE A 209 7.33 -7.42 13.43
C PHE A 209 8.23 -7.23 12.20
N HIS A 210 7.60 -6.93 11.07
CA HIS A 210 8.16 -6.91 9.72
C HIS A 210 7.92 -5.55 9.07
N ASN A 211 8.96 -4.77 8.77
CA ASN A 211 8.82 -3.57 7.90
C ASN A 211 9.46 -3.85 6.55
N PHE A 212 8.99 -3.20 5.49
CA PHE A 212 9.43 -3.47 4.11
C PHE A 212 10.96 -3.45 3.97
N PHE A 213 11.64 -2.46 4.56
CA PHE A 213 13.09 -2.35 4.46
C PHE A 213 13.82 -3.46 5.23
N SER A 214 13.33 -3.82 6.41
CA SER A 214 13.85 -4.92 7.22
C SER A 214 13.65 -6.27 6.51
N ASP A 215 12.51 -6.46 5.86
CA ASP A 215 12.18 -7.69 5.12
C ASP A 215 13.03 -7.84 3.86
N VAL A 216 13.22 -6.76 3.09
CA VAL A 216 14.16 -6.74 1.97
C VAL A 216 15.59 -7.02 2.44
N HIS A 217 16.00 -6.40 3.55
CA HIS A 217 17.33 -6.60 4.12
C HIS A 217 17.53 -8.06 4.57
N ARG A 218 16.54 -8.65 5.25
CA ARG A 218 16.57 -10.05 5.72
C ARG A 218 16.56 -11.05 4.57
N SER A 219 15.66 -10.87 3.60
CA SER A 219 15.41 -11.86 2.56
C SER A 219 16.40 -11.78 1.41
N SER A 220 16.86 -10.57 1.08
CA SER A 220 17.61 -10.27 -0.16
C SER A 220 18.97 -9.62 0.11
N GLY A 221 19.30 -9.37 1.37
CA GLY A 221 20.59 -8.86 1.81
C GLY A 221 20.72 -7.33 1.81
N PRO A 222 21.83 -6.80 2.35
CA PRO A 222 22.05 -5.37 2.56
C PRO A 222 22.03 -4.55 1.26
N TYR A 223 22.61 -5.07 0.18
CA TYR A 223 22.62 -4.37 -1.11
C TYR A 223 21.20 -4.16 -1.65
N ALA A 224 20.34 -5.17 -1.55
CA ALA A 224 18.94 -5.05 -1.94
C ALA A 224 18.19 -4.01 -1.09
N ALA A 225 18.49 -3.95 0.21
CA ALA A 225 17.94 -2.92 1.09
C ALA A 225 18.40 -1.51 0.68
N ILE A 226 19.69 -1.31 0.34
CA ILE A 226 20.19 -0.03 -0.19
C ILE A 226 19.42 0.37 -1.46
N PHE A 227 19.23 -0.57 -2.40
CA PHE A 227 18.44 -0.30 -3.60
C PHE A 227 17.00 0.07 -3.27
N ALA A 228 16.38 -0.58 -2.28
CA ALA A 228 15.02 -0.26 -1.85
C ALA A 228 14.92 1.15 -1.24
N TYR A 229 15.84 1.51 -0.33
CA TYR A 229 15.93 2.88 0.20
C TYR A 229 16.15 3.90 -0.92
N GLY A 230 17.09 3.62 -1.83
CA GLY A 230 17.39 4.48 -2.97
C GLY A 230 16.17 4.68 -3.88
N ALA A 231 15.44 3.62 -4.21
CA ALA A 231 14.24 3.69 -5.04
C ALA A 231 13.14 4.54 -4.40
N VAL A 232 12.84 4.33 -3.12
CA VAL A 232 11.85 5.12 -2.38
C VAL A 232 12.29 6.58 -2.30
N PHE A 233 13.55 6.84 -1.94
CA PHE A 233 14.09 8.20 -1.84
C PHE A 233 14.07 8.94 -3.18
N LEU A 234 14.53 8.31 -4.27
CA LEU A 234 14.53 8.89 -5.60
C LEU A 234 13.10 9.18 -6.09
N THR A 235 12.13 8.32 -5.76
CA THR A 235 10.72 8.58 -6.06
C THR A 235 10.24 9.85 -5.36
N PHE A 236 10.48 9.97 -4.04
CA PHE A 236 10.12 11.16 -3.28
C PHE A 236 10.79 12.42 -3.81
N LEU A 237 12.09 12.36 -4.07
CA LEU A 237 12.85 13.48 -4.62
C LEU A 237 12.28 13.92 -5.98
N SER A 238 12.00 12.95 -6.86
CA SER A 238 11.49 13.25 -8.20
C SER A 238 10.07 13.83 -8.17
N ILE A 239 9.21 13.35 -7.26
CA ILE A 239 7.90 13.95 -6.98
C ILE A 239 8.07 15.38 -6.45
N PHE A 240 8.97 15.61 -5.51
CA PHE A 240 9.19 16.92 -4.91
C PHE A 240 9.71 17.93 -5.94
N VAL A 241 10.70 17.57 -6.76
CA VAL A 241 11.23 18.44 -7.82
C VAL A 241 10.16 18.79 -8.85
N ASN A 242 9.30 17.84 -9.19
CA ASN A 242 8.28 18.00 -10.22
C ASN A 242 6.89 18.38 -9.67
N TRP A 243 6.76 18.80 -8.40
CA TRP A 243 5.47 18.96 -7.70
C TRP A 243 4.45 19.88 -8.39
N ARG A 244 4.93 20.79 -9.25
CA ARG A 244 4.09 21.70 -10.04
C ARG A 244 3.38 21.02 -11.22
N LYS A 245 3.89 19.90 -11.73
CA LYS A 245 3.23 19.13 -12.79
C LYS A 245 1.93 18.51 -12.25
N ARG A 246 0.91 18.46 -13.08
CA ARG A 246 -0.45 18.07 -12.69
C ARG A 246 -0.55 16.67 -12.06
N TYR A 247 -0.05 15.64 -12.74
CA TYR A 247 -0.17 14.24 -12.30
C TYR A 247 0.72 13.92 -11.10
N ILE A 248 1.73 14.74 -10.83
CA ILE A 248 2.64 14.58 -9.68
C ILE A 248 1.91 14.76 -8.36
N LYS A 249 0.87 15.59 -8.31
CA LYS A 249 0.02 15.70 -7.11
C LYS A 249 -0.72 14.41 -6.79
N SER A 250 -1.17 13.67 -7.81
CA SER A 250 -1.76 12.33 -7.63
C SER A 250 -0.72 11.36 -7.10
N LEU A 251 0.47 11.35 -7.71
CA LEU A 251 1.57 10.49 -7.30
C LEU A 251 2.06 10.80 -5.88
N LEU A 252 2.06 12.06 -5.46
CA LEU A 252 2.39 12.46 -4.10
C LEU A 252 1.40 11.87 -3.10
N ILE A 253 0.09 12.02 -3.33
CA ILE A 253 -0.95 11.44 -2.46
C ILE A 253 -0.75 9.93 -2.36
N ILE A 254 -0.60 9.27 -3.50
CA ILE A 254 -0.38 7.82 -3.58
C ILE A 254 0.87 7.42 -2.78
N THR A 255 1.98 8.14 -2.94
CA THR A 255 3.25 7.86 -2.24
C THR A 255 3.13 8.07 -0.73
N LEU A 256 2.44 9.12 -0.29
CA LEU A 256 2.18 9.37 1.13
C LEU A 256 1.32 8.27 1.75
N LEU A 257 0.35 7.73 1.00
CA LEU A 257 -0.45 6.59 1.44
C LEU A 257 0.34 5.30 1.57
N PHE A 258 1.48 5.19 0.87
CA PHE A 258 2.38 4.06 1.03
C PHE A 258 3.33 4.18 2.23
N ILE A 259 3.54 5.37 2.81
CA ILE A 259 4.42 5.53 3.98
C ILE A 259 3.97 4.65 5.16
N PRO A 260 2.69 4.65 5.60
CA PRO A 260 2.25 3.75 6.64
C PRO A 260 2.55 2.31 6.30
N TYR A 261 2.36 1.88 5.05
CA TYR A 261 2.68 0.51 4.63
C TYR A 261 4.19 0.21 4.70
N LEU A 262 5.05 1.10 4.20
CA LEU A 262 6.51 0.91 4.24
C LEU A 262 7.06 0.82 5.67
N LEU A 263 6.44 1.53 6.61
CA LEU A 263 6.91 1.67 7.98
C LEU A 263 6.18 0.76 8.99
N THR A 264 4.98 0.28 8.67
CA THR A 264 4.17 -0.52 9.61
C THR A 264 4.38 -2.02 9.43
N SER A 265 4.18 -2.70 10.56
CA SER A 265 4.61 -4.07 10.87
C SER A 265 3.72 -5.17 10.28
N ILE A 266 3.43 -5.10 8.99
CA ILE A 266 2.59 -6.08 8.29
C ILE A 266 3.52 -6.99 7.48
N PRO A 267 3.53 -8.31 7.68
CA PRO A 267 4.46 -9.21 6.97
C PRO A 267 4.42 -9.05 5.45
N TRP A 268 5.57 -8.72 4.84
CA TRP A 268 5.67 -8.36 3.42
C TRP A 268 6.14 -9.48 2.48
N GLU A 269 6.45 -10.67 3.01
CA GLU A 269 7.25 -11.77 2.41
C GLU A 269 6.82 -12.30 1.02
N SER A 270 5.85 -11.69 0.34
CA SER A 270 5.39 -12.06 -1.01
C SER A 270 5.17 -10.89 -1.98
N SER A 271 5.41 -9.64 -1.56
CA SER A 271 5.01 -8.44 -2.33
C SER A 271 6.10 -7.36 -2.49
N GLU A 272 7.32 -7.61 -2.01
CA GLU A 272 8.41 -6.63 -2.05
C GLU A 272 8.76 -6.19 -3.48
N TYR A 273 8.76 -7.13 -4.42
CA TYR A 273 9.06 -6.86 -5.82
C TYR A 273 8.02 -5.97 -6.48
N GLN A 274 6.74 -6.13 -6.15
CA GLN A 274 5.63 -5.37 -6.69
C GLN A 274 5.70 -3.91 -6.24
N ILE A 275 6.11 -3.67 -4.99
CA ILE A 275 6.34 -2.32 -4.44
C ILE A 275 7.53 -1.67 -5.12
N LEU A 276 8.66 -2.36 -5.24
CA LEU A 276 9.85 -1.82 -5.90
C LEU A 276 9.55 -1.42 -7.35
N VAL A 277 8.82 -2.26 -8.09
CA VAL A 277 8.38 -1.92 -9.45
C VAL A 277 7.43 -0.73 -9.48
N LEU A 278 6.55 -0.61 -8.49
CA LEU A 278 5.65 0.54 -8.37
C LEU A 278 6.41 1.84 -8.11
N PHE A 279 7.37 1.87 -7.16
CA PHE A 279 8.19 3.05 -6.89
C PHE A 279 9.10 3.40 -8.08
N ALA A 280 9.72 2.40 -8.72
CA ALA A 280 10.49 2.61 -9.95
C ALA A 280 9.60 3.17 -11.08
N GLY A 281 8.40 2.63 -11.25
CA GLY A 281 7.40 3.11 -12.19
C GLY A 281 7.02 4.57 -11.90
N PHE A 282 6.73 4.93 -10.65
CA PHE A 282 6.43 6.31 -10.28
C PHE A 282 7.57 7.27 -10.57
N THR A 283 8.80 6.88 -10.23
CA THR A 283 10.00 7.66 -10.54
C THR A 283 10.07 7.95 -12.04
N LEU A 284 9.92 6.92 -12.88
CA LEU A 284 9.96 7.05 -14.33
C LEU A 284 8.80 7.91 -14.88
N LEU A 285 7.62 7.84 -14.27
CA LEU A 285 6.48 8.69 -14.63
C LEU A 285 6.67 10.16 -14.23
N THR A 286 7.56 10.46 -13.29
CA THR A 286 7.83 11.86 -12.89
C THR A 286 8.86 12.57 -13.76
N THR A 287 9.79 11.81 -14.33
CA THR A 287 10.90 12.32 -15.15
C THR A 287 10.53 12.51 -16.63
N THR A 288 9.38 11.97 -17.06
CA THR A 288 8.76 12.21 -18.37
C THR A 288 7.98 13.52 -18.43
#